data_AF-A0A1M5CDH5-F1
#
_entry.id   AF-A0A1M5CDH5-F1
#
_cell.length_a   1.000
_cell.length_b   1.000
_cell.length_c   1.000
_cell.angle_alpha   90.00
_cell.angle_beta   90.00
_cell.angle_gamma   90.00
#
_symmetry.space_group_name_H-M   'P 1'
#
loop_
_entity.id
_entity.type
_entity.pdbx_description
1 polymer ?
#
loop_
_entity_poly.entity_id
_entity_poly.type
_entity_poly.pdbx_seq_one_letter_code
_entity_poly.pdbx_strand_id
1 'polypeptide(L)'
;MMNIHQLKKTFYKTLFPPKFGNKKIQSLYNFVSQNDSDTEYWTIDGQLQEFIGIIKSFDESDIQYFFERISLWNSYYLVIISDKFLDSHVRANIKYDLGKIYAKIFLLYEDSDPYFLIDNLEIAVTMYESKIDTATLIDLTSKIEFMHHKKLITRQQRNHNIHFINSLTDELSN
;
A
#
# COMPACT_ATOMS: atom_id res chain seq x y z
N MET A 1 21.87 16.81 8.05
CA MET A 1 21.42 18.19 7.77
C MET A 1 19.99 18.09 7.26
N MET A 2 18.99 18.59 8.00
CA MET A 2 17.57 18.39 7.66
C MET A 2 17.20 19.22 6.43
N ASN A 3 16.55 18.60 5.44
CA ASN A 3 16.24 19.25 4.16
C ASN A 3 15.08 20.25 4.33
N ILE A 4 15.22 21.47 3.82
CA ILE A 4 14.18 22.53 3.84
C ILE A 4 12.83 22.04 3.28
N HIS A 5 12.85 21.08 2.34
CA HIS A 5 11.64 20.45 1.82
C HIS A 5 10.92 19.58 2.87
N GLN A 6 11.67 18.85 3.70
CA GLN A 6 11.12 18.08 4.82
C GLN A 6 10.51 19.03 5.86
N LEU A 7 11.20 20.12 6.20
CA LEU A 7 10.68 21.16 7.10
C LEU A 7 9.35 21.74 6.63
N LYS A 8 9.22 22.10 5.35
CA LYS A 8 7.95 22.62 4.80
C LYS A 8 6.82 21.59 4.83
N LYS A 9 7.12 20.32 4.50
CA LYS A 9 6.14 19.23 4.47
C LYS A 9 5.66 18.88 5.89
N THR A 10 6.56 18.86 6.87
CA THR A 10 6.23 18.67 8.30
C THR A 10 5.43 19.85 8.83
N PHE A 11 5.83 21.09 8.52
CA PHE A 11 5.15 22.31 8.99
C PHE A 11 3.70 22.42 8.51
N TYR A 12 3.43 22.17 7.23
CA TYR A 12 2.07 22.23 6.69
C TYR A 12 1.16 21.12 7.26
N LYS A 13 1.71 19.92 7.48
CA LYS A 13 0.99 18.80 8.09
C LYS A 13 0.65 19.04 9.56
N THR A 14 1.54 19.68 10.32
CA THR A 14 1.27 20.06 11.71
C THR A 14 0.15 21.10 11.80
N LEU A 15 0.11 22.05 10.86
CA LEU A 15 -0.91 23.10 10.87
C LEU A 15 -2.25 22.65 10.29
N PHE A 16 -2.25 21.70 9.35
CA PHE A 16 -3.45 21.19 8.68
C PHE A 16 -3.41 19.66 8.55
N PRO A 17 -3.55 18.93 9.66
CA PRO A 17 -3.60 17.48 9.59
C PRO A 17 -4.83 17.03 8.78
N PRO A 18 -4.69 16.05 7.87
CA PRO A 18 -5.82 15.48 7.17
C PRO A 18 -6.85 14.94 8.17
N LYS A 19 -8.12 15.32 7.96
CA LYS A 19 -9.24 14.83 8.74
C LYS A 19 -9.97 13.77 7.93
N PHE A 20 -9.78 12.52 8.31
CA PHE A 20 -10.41 11.39 7.62
C PHE A 20 -11.86 11.21 8.06
N GLY A 21 -12.28 11.67 9.24
CA GLY A 21 -13.66 11.50 9.73
C GLY A 21 -13.98 10.11 10.27
N ASN A 22 -13.34 9.05 9.75
CA ASN A 22 -13.29 7.73 10.37
C ASN A 22 -12.18 7.67 11.42
N LYS A 23 -12.51 7.31 12.68
CA LYS A 23 -11.55 7.29 13.80
C LYS A 23 -10.43 6.26 13.63
N LYS A 24 -10.72 5.09 13.06
CA LYS A 24 -9.73 4.03 12.87
C LYS A 24 -8.71 4.41 11.80
N ILE A 25 -9.18 4.97 10.69
CA ILE A 25 -8.33 5.50 9.62
C ILE A 25 -7.52 6.70 10.11
N GLN A 26 -8.13 7.59 10.90
CA GLN A 26 -7.40 8.70 11.54
C GLN A 26 -6.33 8.17 12.51
N SER A 27 -6.63 7.13 13.27
CA SER A 27 -5.66 6.47 14.17
C SER A 27 -4.47 5.91 13.39
N LEU A 28 -4.74 5.21 12.28
CA LEU A 28 -3.69 4.70 11.40
C LEU A 28 -2.84 5.84 10.82
N TYR A 29 -3.48 6.90 10.33
CA TYR A 29 -2.77 8.05 9.78
C TYR A 29 -1.86 8.69 10.83
N ASN A 30 -2.39 8.95 12.03
CA ASN A 30 -1.64 9.56 13.12
C ASN A 30 -0.44 8.68 13.50
N PHE A 31 -0.67 7.38 13.69
CA PHE A 31 0.36 6.42 14.02
C PHE A 31 1.48 6.39 12.97
N VAL A 32 1.15 6.24 11.69
CA VAL A 32 2.16 6.23 10.61
C VAL A 32 2.89 7.58 10.57
N SER A 33 2.17 8.70 10.67
CA SER A 33 2.78 10.04 10.60
C SER A 33 3.74 10.35 11.76
N GLN A 34 3.54 9.74 12.93
CA GLN A 34 4.40 9.92 14.10
C GLN A 34 5.64 9.01 14.06
N ASN A 35 5.59 7.91 13.31
CA ASN A 35 6.62 6.88 13.26
C ASN A 35 7.26 6.75 11.87
N ASP A 36 7.08 7.74 10.98
CA ASP A 36 7.51 7.70 9.57
C ASP A 36 9.03 7.79 9.36
N SER A 37 9.79 8.11 10.41
CA SER A 37 11.25 8.23 10.41
C SER A 37 11.98 6.94 10.78
N ASP A 38 11.35 6.02 11.51
CA ASP A 38 11.99 4.82 12.07
C ASP A 38 11.32 3.53 11.57
N THR A 39 10.78 3.54 10.34
CA THR A 39 9.95 2.45 9.81
C THR A 39 10.69 1.12 9.69
N GLU A 40 12.00 1.13 9.48
CA GLU A 40 12.85 -0.06 9.44
C GLU A 40 13.02 -0.72 10.83
N TYR A 41 12.76 0.01 11.91
CA TYR A 41 12.96 -0.44 13.29
C TYR A 41 11.65 -0.81 14.01
N TRP A 42 10.55 -0.98 13.28
CA TRP A 42 9.29 -1.40 13.89
C TRP A 42 9.39 -2.85 14.37
N THR A 43 9.45 -3.01 15.69
CA THR A 43 9.61 -4.33 16.32
C THR A 43 8.27 -4.95 16.71
N ILE A 44 8.26 -6.28 16.84
CA ILE A 44 7.08 -7.07 17.22
C ILE A 44 6.55 -6.67 18.60
N ASP A 45 7.39 -6.28 19.54
CA ASP A 45 6.92 -5.86 20.88
C ASP A 45 6.65 -4.34 20.96
N GLY A 46 6.75 -3.62 19.84
CA GLY A 46 6.62 -2.17 19.75
C GLY A 46 5.68 -1.73 18.63
N GLN A 47 6.19 -0.87 17.74
CA GLN A 47 5.41 -0.21 16.70
C GLN A 47 4.69 -1.20 15.77
N LEU A 48 5.28 -2.37 15.49
CA LEU A 48 4.63 -3.34 14.61
C LEU A 48 3.35 -3.91 15.24
N GLN A 49 3.36 -4.19 16.55
CA GLN A 49 2.18 -4.66 17.26
C GLN A 49 1.10 -3.59 17.38
N GLU A 50 1.49 -2.33 17.59
CA GLU A 50 0.54 -1.22 17.60
C GLU A 50 -0.11 -1.04 16.22
N PHE A 51 0.69 -1.08 15.14
CA PHE A 51 0.21 -1.07 13.77
C PHE A 51 -0.80 -2.21 13.51
N ILE A 52 -0.43 -3.44 13.87
CA ILE A 52 -1.31 -4.61 13.78
C ILE A 52 -2.59 -4.38 14.57
N GLY A 53 -2.50 -3.87 15.79
CA GLY A 53 -3.64 -3.59 16.66
C GLY A 53 -4.63 -2.61 16.02
N ILE A 54 -4.13 -1.58 15.34
CA ILE A 54 -4.96 -0.61 14.62
C ILE A 54 -5.68 -1.30 13.46
N ILE A 55 -4.94 -1.92 12.53
CA ILE A 55 -5.52 -2.42 11.28
C ILE A 55 -6.36 -3.69 11.48
N LYS A 56 -6.02 -4.54 12.45
CA LYS A 56 -6.78 -5.76 12.79
C LYS A 56 -8.23 -5.49 13.16
N SER A 57 -8.52 -4.28 13.62
CA SER A 57 -9.86 -3.86 13.99
C SER A 57 -10.73 -3.42 12.81
N PHE A 58 -10.18 -3.32 11.60
CA PHE A 58 -10.90 -2.81 10.43
C PHE A 58 -11.94 -3.82 9.95
N ASP A 59 -13.11 -3.31 9.61
CA ASP A 59 -14.11 -4.04 8.84
C ASP A 59 -14.13 -3.59 7.37
N GLU A 60 -15.02 -4.17 6.58
CA GLU A 60 -15.16 -3.85 5.16
C GLU A 60 -15.50 -2.36 4.94
N SER A 61 -16.30 -1.76 5.83
CA SER A 61 -16.67 -0.35 5.71
C SER A 61 -15.48 0.57 5.98
N ASP A 62 -14.60 0.20 6.92
CA ASP A 62 -13.36 0.92 7.17
C ASP A 62 -12.41 0.81 5.97
N ILE A 63 -12.28 -0.38 5.37
CA ILE A 63 -11.43 -0.58 4.17
C ILE A 63 -11.98 0.22 2.99
N GLN A 64 -13.29 0.19 2.75
CA GLN A 64 -13.92 1.00 1.71
C GLN A 64 -13.65 2.49 1.94
N TYR A 65 -13.87 2.97 3.16
CA TYR A 65 -13.66 4.36 3.52
C TYR A 65 -12.18 4.80 3.37
N PHE A 66 -11.24 3.90 3.66
CA PHE A 66 -9.81 4.13 3.42
C PHE A 66 -9.55 4.45 1.95
N PHE A 67 -10.15 3.68 1.04
CA PHE A 67 -10.00 3.92 -0.40
C PHE A 67 -10.76 5.15 -0.91
N GLU A 68 -11.94 5.45 -0.37
CA GLU A 68 -12.67 6.70 -0.69
C GLU A 68 -11.88 7.97 -0.33
N ARG A 69 -10.97 7.86 0.63
CA ARG A 69 -10.11 8.96 1.09
C ARG A 69 -8.64 8.76 0.72
N ILE A 70 -8.30 7.85 -0.18
CA ILE A 70 -6.90 7.52 -0.50
C ILE A 70 -6.11 8.74 -0.98
N SER A 71 -6.75 9.67 -1.69
CA SER A 71 -6.14 10.92 -2.17
C SER A 71 -5.72 11.89 -1.06
N LEU A 72 -6.23 11.70 0.17
CA LEU A 72 -5.79 12.46 1.34
C LEU A 72 -4.50 11.91 1.96
N TRP A 73 -4.10 10.69 1.59
CA TRP A 73 -2.90 10.06 2.12
C TRP A 73 -1.65 10.60 1.45
N ASN A 74 -0.57 10.68 2.23
CA ASN A 74 0.74 10.88 1.65
C ASN A 74 1.18 9.62 0.92
N SER A 75 1.64 9.74 -0.32
CA SER A 75 2.22 8.63 -1.10
C SER A 75 3.24 7.83 -0.27
N TYR A 76 4.15 8.51 0.44
CA TYR A 76 5.13 7.84 1.30
C TYR A 76 4.48 7.00 2.42
N TYR A 77 3.36 7.46 2.99
CA TYR A 77 2.65 6.71 4.03
C TYR A 77 1.94 5.48 3.47
N LEU A 78 1.44 5.55 2.24
CA LEU A 78 0.91 4.39 1.54
C LEU A 78 2.02 3.35 1.30
N VAL A 79 3.23 3.79 0.93
CA VAL A 79 4.40 2.90 0.79
C VAL A 79 4.76 2.24 2.12
N ILE A 80 4.81 2.99 3.24
CA ILE A 80 5.05 2.41 4.58
C ILE A 80 3.99 1.36 4.92
N ILE A 81 2.72 1.68 4.74
CA ILE A 81 1.62 0.74 5.03
C ILE A 81 1.77 -0.52 4.18
N SER A 82 2.01 -0.36 2.88
CA SER A 82 2.23 -1.47 1.95
C SER A 82 3.45 -2.32 2.32
N ASP A 83 4.56 -1.71 2.74
CA ASP A 83 5.75 -2.41 3.25
C ASP A 83 5.38 -3.30 4.44
N LYS A 84 4.65 -2.75 5.41
CA LYS A 84 4.24 -3.53 6.60
C LYS A 84 3.25 -4.63 6.30
N PHE A 85 2.49 -4.56 5.21
CA PHE A 85 1.68 -5.70 4.78
C PHE A 85 2.53 -6.91 4.37
N LEU A 86 3.80 -6.72 4.01
CA LEU A 86 4.71 -7.81 3.65
C LEU A 86 5.37 -8.49 4.87
N ASP A 87 5.09 -8.02 6.09
CA ASP A 87 5.61 -8.65 7.31
C ASP A 87 4.81 -9.91 7.67
N SER A 88 5.51 -11.01 7.96
CA SER A 88 4.90 -12.29 8.32
C SER A 88 4.05 -12.23 9.59
N HIS A 89 4.40 -11.37 10.55
CA HIS A 89 3.66 -11.18 11.79
C HIS A 89 2.35 -10.44 11.54
N VAL A 90 2.35 -9.50 10.59
CA VAL A 90 1.13 -8.84 10.11
C VAL A 90 0.23 -9.87 9.46
N ARG A 91 0.73 -10.68 8.51
CA ARG A 91 -0.04 -11.77 7.91
C ARG A 91 -0.66 -12.71 8.94
N ALA A 92 0.11 -13.12 9.95
CA ALA A 92 -0.37 -14.04 10.97
C ALA A 92 -1.51 -13.47 11.84
N ASN A 93 -1.68 -12.14 11.87
CA ASN A 93 -2.63 -11.47 12.75
C ASN A 93 -3.84 -10.84 12.05
N ILE A 94 -3.79 -10.68 10.73
CA ILE A 94 -4.84 -10.03 9.94
C ILE A 94 -5.67 -11.08 9.20
N LYS A 95 -7.00 -10.96 9.30
CA LYS A 95 -7.94 -11.96 8.77
C LYS A 95 -8.43 -11.67 7.35
N TYR A 96 -8.32 -10.42 6.92
CA TYR A 96 -8.76 -9.99 5.60
C TYR A 96 -7.59 -9.94 4.62
N ASP A 97 -7.93 -9.96 3.34
CA ASP A 97 -6.96 -10.11 2.24
C ASP A 97 -6.18 -8.80 2.01
N LEU A 98 -4.99 -8.73 2.63
CA LEU A 98 -4.10 -7.58 2.46
C LEU A 98 -3.43 -7.52 1.08
N GLY A 99 -3.29 -8.64 0.36
CA GLY A 99 -2.75 -8.63 -1.00
C GLY A 99 -3.70 -7.94 -1.99
N LYS A 100 -5.03 -8.10 -1.82
CA LYS A 100 -6.03 -7.29 -2.53
C LYS A 100 -5.91 -5.80 -2.22
N ILE A 101 -5.79 -5.46 -0.94
CA ILE A 101 -5.66 -4.07 -0.51
C ILE A 101 -4.37 -3.48 -1.07
N TYR A 102 -3.27 -4.23 -1.06
CA TYR A 102 -1.99 -3.86 -1.66
C TYR A 102 -2.13 -3.55 -3.15
N ALA A 103 -2.74 -4.47 -3.92
CA ALA A 103 -2.97 -4.28 -5.36
C ALA A 103 -3.80 -3.02 -5.64
N LYS A 104 -4.83 -2.76 -4.82
CA LYS A 104 -5.67 -1.57 -4.95
C LYS A 104 -4.94 -0.27 -4.54
N ILE A 105 -4.08 -0.31 -3.52
CA ILE A 105 -3.16 0.80 -3.22
C ILE A 105 -2.25 1.06 -4.43
N PHE A 106 -1.62 0.01 -4.98
CA PHE A 106 -0.78 0.14 -6.17
C PHE A 106 -1.55 0.75 -7.33
N LEU A 107 -2.80 0.35 -7.60
CA LEU A 107 -3.64 0.94 -8.65
C LEU A 107 -3.91 2.43 -8.46
N LEU A 108 -4.19 2.85 -7.22
CA LEU A 108 -4.58 4.22 -6.89
C LEU A 108 -3.39 5.12 -6.54
N TYR A 109 -2.19 4.57 -6.46
CA TYR A 109 -0.96 5.32 -6.20
C TYR A 109 -0.57 6.17 -7.42
N GLU A 110 -0.72 7.50 -7.32
CA GLU A 110 -0.46 8.42 -8.43
C GLU A 110 0.97 8.99 -8.46
N ASP A 111 1.80 8.67 -7.46
CA ASP A 111 3.15 9.25 -7.39
C ASP A 111 4.11 8.65 -8.43
N SER A 112 5.11 9.45 -8.80
CA SER A 112 6.06 9.20 -9.88
C SER A 112 7.07 8.08 -9.60
N ASP A 113 7.17 7.63 -8.35
CA ASP A 113 8.05 6.53 -7.93
C ASP A 113 7.24 5.36 -7.33
N PRO A 114 6.70 4.47 -8.19
CA PRO A 114 5.99 3.28 -7.76
C PRO A 114 6.89 2.04 -7.65
N TYR A 115 8.22 2.17 -7.71
CA TYR A 115 9.14 1.02 -7.83
C TYR A 115 8.94 0.00 -6.71
N PHE A 116 8.84 0.49 -5.47
CA PHE A 116 8.60 -0.39 -4.33
C PHE A 116 7.28 -1.18 -4.45
N LEU A 117 6.21 -0.53 -4.92
CA LEU A 117 4.89 -1.16 -5.00
C LEU A 117 4.80 -2.19 -6.12
N ILE A 118 5.37 -1.88 -7.28
CA ILE A 118 5.34 -2.82 -8.41
C ILE A 118 6.25 -4.03 -8.16
N ASP A 119 7.45 -3.83 -7.60
CA ASP A 119 8.41 -4.93 -7.40
C ASP A 119 7.94 -5.94 -6.34
N ASN A 120 7.04 -5.53 -5.44
CA ASN A 120 6.51 -6.38 -4.37
C ASN A 120 5.05 -6.83 -4.60
N LEU A 121 4.45 -6.51 -5.75
CA LEU A 121 3.06 -6.88 -6.04
C LEU A 121 2.85 -8.40 -6.02
N GLU A 122 3.75 -9.16 -6.68
CA GLU A 122 3.71 -10.62 -6.69
C GLU A 122 3.85 -11.21 -5.29
N ILE A 123 4.78 -10.65 -4.48
CA ILE A 123 4.99 -11.08 -3.10
C ILE A 123 3.73 -10.86 -2.28
N ALA A 124 3.12 -9.68 -2.36
CA ALA A 124 1.89 -9.35 -1.63
C ALA A 124 0.75 -10.31 -1.99
N VAL A 125 0.48 -10.48 -3.29
CA VAL A 125 -0.63 -11.33 -3.76
C VAL A 125 -0.42 -12.79 -3.39
N THR A 126 0.80 -13.31 -3.55
CA THR A 126 1.13 -14.71 -3.22
C THR A 126 1.12 -14.95 -1.71
N MET A 127 1.64 -14.00 -0.93
CA MET A 127 1.69 -14.09 0.53
C MET A 127 0.29 -14.19 1.16
N TYR A 128 -0.72 -13.55 0.57
CA TYR A 128 -2.09 -13.59 1.10
C TYR A 128 -3.00 -14.55 0.33
N GLU A 129 -2.47 -15.32 -0.62
CA GLU A 129 -3.24 -16.21 -1.50
C GLU A 129 -4.43 -15.47 -2.15
N SER A 130 -4.17 -14.22 -2.56
CA SER A 130 -5.20 -13.25 -2.89
C SER A 130 -5.89 -13.59 -4.21
N LYS A 131 -7.21 -13.75 -4.17
CA LYS A 131 -8.03 -13.99 -5.37
C LYS A 131 -8.43 -12.68 -6.03
N ILE A 132 -7.51 -12.06 -6.78
CA ILE A 132 -7.76 -10.80 -7.49
C ILE A 132 -8.80 -11.03 -8.59
N ASP A 133 -9.82 -10.18 -8.67
CA ASP A 133 -10.86 -10.30 -9.69
C ASP A 133 -10.37 -9.81 -11.07
N THR A 134 -11.04 -10.28 -12.12
CA THR A 134 -10.65 -9.98 -13.51
C THR A 134 -10.60 -8.49 -13.83
N ALA A 135 -11.50 -7.67 -13.27
CA ALA A 135 -11.49 -6.23 -13.54
C ALA A 135 -10.23 -5.58 -12.94
N THR A 136 -9.90 -5.94 -11.69
CA THR A 136 -8.66 -5.50 -11.05
C THR A 136 -7.41 -5.95 -11.82
N LEU A 137 -7.38 -7.18 -12.36
CA LEU A 137 -6.26 -7.67 -13.19
C LEU A 137 -6.08 -6.87 -14.50
N ILE A 138 -7.19 -6.51 -15.17
CA ILE A 138 -7.18 -5.66 -16.36
C ILE A 138 -6.64 -4.26 -16.04
N ASP A 139 -7.07 -3.69 -14.90
CA ASP A 139 -6.59 -2.39 -14.45
C ASP A 139 -5.10 -2.41 -14.11
N LEU A 140 -4.62 -3.48 -13.46
CA LEU A 140 -3.20 -3.67 -13.14
C LEU A 140 -2.36 -3.73 -14.41
N THR A 141 -2.79 -4.53 -15.39
CA THR A 141 -2.17 -4.63 -16.71
C THR A 141 -2.06 -3.25 -17.36
N SER A 142 -3.17 -2.52 -17.41
CA SER A 142 -3.24 -1.19 -18.02
C SER A 142 -2.31 -0.19 -17.32
N LYS A 143 -2.25 -0.21 -15.99
CA LYS A 143 -1.36 0.63 -15.21
C LYS A 143 0.12 0.33 -15.47
N ILE A 144 0.50 -0.95 -15.49
CA ILE A 144 1.89 -1.37 -15.76
C ILE A 144 2.33 -0.96 -17.16
N GLU A 145 1.48 -1.14 -18.18
CA GLU A 145 1.77 -0.68 -19.54
C GLU A 145 1.94 0.84 -19.60
N PHE A 146 1.06 1.58 -18.93
CA PHE A 146 1.17 3.03 -18.84
C PHE A 146 2.49 3.47 -18.19
N MET A 147 2.87 2.84 -17.07
CA MET A 147 4.13 3.12 -16.38
C MET A 147 5.35 2.81 -17.26
N HIS A 148 5.34 1.70 -17.99
CA HIS A 148 6.39 1.35 -18.94
C HIS A 148 6.46 2.36 -20.09
N HIS A 149 5.32 2.75 -20.67
CA HIS A 149 5.25 3.77 -21.72
C HIS A 149 5.80 5.12 -21.25
N LYS A 150 5.54 5.50 -19.99
CA LYS A 150 6.08 6.70 -19.34
C LYS A 150 7.54 6.55 -18.89
N LYS A 151 8.17 5.39 -19.13
CA LYS A 151 9.55 5.07 -18.71
C LYS A 151 9.76 5.14 -17.20
N LEU A 152 8.71 4.89 -16.41
CA LEU A 152 8.75 4.81 -14.96
C LEU A 152 9.21 3.44 -14.46
N ILE A 153 9.21 2.42 -15.32
CA ILE A 153 9.71 1.08 -15.04
C ILE A 153 10.50 0.54 -16.22
N THR A 154 11.38 -0.42 -15.95
CA THR A 154 12.14 -1.11 -17.00
C THR A 154 11.29 -2.11 -17.77
N ARG A 155 11.75 -2.50 -18.96
CA ARG A 155 11.13 -3.59 -19.74
C ARG A 155 11.11 -4.91 -18.98
N GLN A 156 12.14 -5.19 -18.17
CA GLN A 156 12.22 -6.39 -17.35
C GLN A 156 11.12 -6.41 -16.29
N GLN A 157 10.96 -5.33 -15.52
CA GLN A 157 9.90 -5.17 -14.52
C GLN A 157 8.51 -5.31 -15.15
N ARG A 158 8.28 -4.65 -16.30
CA ARG A 158 7.03 -4.80 -17.05
C ARG A 158 6.78 -6.27 -17.40
N ASN A 159 7.72 -6.93 -18.07
CA ASN A 159 7.54 -8.30 -18.52
C ASN A 159 7.27 -9.28 -17.37
N HIS A 160 7.99 -9.12 -16.26
CA HIS A 160 7.82 -9.95 -15.07
C HIS A 160 6.41 -9.79 -14.48
N ASN A 161 5.96 -8.56 -14.24
CA ASN A 161 4.64 -8.30 -13.66
C ASN A 161 3.49 -8.70 -14.58
N ILE A 162 3.63 -8.49 -15.90
CA ILE A 162 2.62 -8.94 -16.87
C ILE A 162 2.52 -10.46 -16.91
N HIS A 163 3.66 -11.17 -16.86
CA HIS A 163 3.67 -12.63 -16.77
C HIS A 163 2.94 -13.11 -15.51
N PHE A 164 3.24 -12.50 -14.35
CA PHE A 164 2.56 -12.81 -13.09
C PHE A 164 1.05 -12.56 -13.15
N ILE A 165 0.60 -11.44 -13.70
CA ILE A 165 -0.84 -11.15 -13.84
C ILE A 165 -1.54 -12.16 -14.76
N ASN A 166 -0.88 -12.59 -15.83
CA ASN A 166 -1.43 -13.60 -16.73
C ASN A 166 -1.59 -14.95 -16.03
N SER A 167 -0.64 -15.38 -15.19
CA SER A 167 -0.79 -16.65 -14.45
C SER A 167 -2.00 -16.63 -13.52
N LEU A 168 -2.31 -15.48 -12.89
CA LEU A 168 -3.53 -15.32 -12.08
C LEU A 168 -4.82 -15.39 -12.94
N THR A 169 -4.76 -14.91 -14.18
CA THR A 169 -5.90 -14.91 -15.10
C THR A 169 -6.22 -16.33 -15.59
N ASP A 170 -5.17 -17.11 -15.85
CA ASP A 170 -5.30 -18.53 -16.23
C ASP A 170 -5.87 -19.36 -15.07
N GLU A 171 -5.51 -19.05 -13.82
CA GLU A 171 -6.11 -19.66 -12.62
C GLU A 171 -7.60 -19.37 -12.47
N LEU A 172 -8.08 -18.19 -12.87
CA LEU A 172 -9.51 -17.83 -12.83
C LEU A 172 -10.33 -18.47 -13.96
N SER A 173 -9.67 -18.87 -15.04
CA SER A 173 -10.30 -19.40 -16.25
C SER A 173 -10.44 -20.94 -16.23
N ASN A 174 -9.81 -21.60 -15.25
CA ASN A 174 -9.85 -23.05 -15.01
C ASN A 174 -10.75 -23.40 -13.81
#